data_AF-A0A3D3L2W0-F1
#
_entry.id   AF-A0A3D3L2W0-F1
#
_cell.length_a   1.000
_cell.length_b   1.000
_cell.length_c   1.000
_cell.angle_alpha   90.00
_cell.angle_beta   90.00
_cell.angle_gamma   90.00
#
_symmetry.space_group_name_H-M   'P 1'
#
loop_
_entity.id
_entity.type
_entity.pdbx_description
1 polymer ?
#
loop_
_entity_poly.entity_id
_entity_poly.type
_entity_poly.pdbx_seq_one_letter_code
_entity_poly.pdbx_strand_id
1 'polypeptide(L)'
;KTVGIITSSSGAVIQDIIKVLGRRAPHVQLILRPTLVQGAEAAEEIVQAIEEFQSFQNVDVLIVGRGGGSLEDLWPFNEEKVARSIHACTIPIISAVGHETDISISDLVADVRAPTPSVAAELVSPSRENLIGDLKQIFFDLNRALEKQLQQKWQYLDQLTDRAVFQQPGRKVVRKRDRLETAIHQLVQSAQYRIKMSQSQLEGAQEILTVLNPQNVLERGYSIAMNVPEREIIRSARALGAGDPFEVQTARGKFSAVKTNDMEEK
;
A
#
# COMPACT_ATOMS: atom_id res chain seq x y z
N LYS A 1 -35.02 24.48 -3.92
CA LYS A 1 -35.65 24.87 -2.65
C LYS A 1 -36.80 25.81 -2.96
N THR A 2 -37.92 25.65 -2.28
CA THR A 2 -39.18 26.32 -2.56
C THR A 2 -39.74 26.93 -1.29
N VAL A 3 -40.09 28.21 -1.35
CA VAL A 3 -40.71 28.95 -0.24
C VAL A 3 -42.16 29.25 -0.60
N GLY A 4 -43.09 28.81 0.24
CA GLY A 4 -44.50 29.19 0.14
C GLY A 4 -44.75 30.50 0.87
N ILE A 5 -45.54 31.38 0.28
CA ILE A 5 -45.85 32.69 0.87
C ILE A 5 -47.37 32.80 1.02
N ILE A 6 -47.82 33.04 2.24
CA ILE A 6 -49.22 33.28 2.61
C ILE A 6 -49.33 34.75 3.01
N THR A 7 -49.77 35.57 2.06
CA THR A 7 -49.99 37.01 2.26
C THR A 7 -50.94 37.56 1.19
N SER A 8 -51.37 38.80 1.32
CA SER A 8 -52.21 39.47 0.32
C SER A 8 -51.46 39.61 -1.03
N SER A 9 -52.16 39.41 -2.15
CA SER A 9 -51.62 39.63 -3.49
C SER A 9 -51.30 41.10 -3.81
N SER A 10 -51.85 42.04 -3.05
CA SER A 10 -51.80 43.49 -3.31
C SER A 10 -50.90 44.29 -2.36
N GLY A 11 -49.76 43.73 -1.93
CA GLY A 11 -48.95 44.32 -0.85
C GLY A 11 -47.49 44.65 -1.21
N ALA A 12 -46.94 45.67 -0.54
CA ALA A 12 -45.50 45.93 -0.48
C ALA A 12 -44.70 44.73 0.07
N VAL A 13 -45.35 43.88 0.86
CA VAL A 13 -44.78 42.68 1.51
C VAL A 13 -44.22 41.67 0.52
N ILE A 14 -45.01 41.27 -0.49
CA ILE A 14 -44.56 40.29 -1.48
C ILE A 14 -43.43 40.88 -2.34
N GLN A 15 -43.49 42.18 -2.65
CA GLN A 15 -42.43 42.90 -3.36
C GLN A 15 -41.12 42.91 -2.56
N ASP A 16 -41.19 43.15 -1.25
CA ASP A 16 -40.04 43.14 -0.35
C ASP A 16 -39.40 41.75 -0.26
N ILE A 17 -40.21 40.70 -0.08
CA ILE A 17 -39.74 39.31 -0.06
C ILE A 17 -39.05 38.96 -1.39
N ILE A 18 -39.69 39.27 -2.53
CA ILE A 18 -39.13 39.02 -3.87
C ILE A 18 -37.81 39.78 -4.05
N LYS A 19 -37.73 41.04 -3.62
CA LYS A 19 -36.53 41.87 -3.76
C LYS A 19 -35.36 41.32 -2.93
N VAL A 20 -35.62 40.92 -1.67
CA VAL A 20 -34.62 40.35 -0.79
C VAL A 20 -34.12 39.00 -1.33
N LEU A 21 -35.04 38.11 -1.72
CA LEU A 21 -34.67 36.80 -2.25
C LEU A 21 -34.02 36.88 -3.63
N GLY A 22 -34.47 37.76 -4.51
CA GLY A 22 -33.83 37.99 -5.81
C GLY A 22 -32.37 38.43 -5.68
N ARG A 23 -32.05 39.22 -4.64
CA ARG A 23 -30.67 39.63 -4.34
C ARG A 23 -29.84 38.53 -3.67
N ARG A 24 -30.40 37.83 -2.68
CA ARG A 24 -29.66 36.92 -1.79
C ARG A 24 -29.66 35.47 -2.28
N ALA A 25 -30.78 34.98 -2.79
CA ALA A 25 -30.96 33.60 -3.20
C ALA A 25 -31.88 33.48 -4.44
N PRO A 26 -31.45 33.95 -5.63
CA PRO A 26 -32.26 33.94 -6.85
C PRO A 26 -32.60 32.52 -7.36
N HIS A 27 -31.97 31.49 -6.80
CA HIS A 27 -32.21 30.08 -7.12
C HIS A 27 -33.36 29.47 -6.29
N VAL A 28 -33.90 30.20 -5.32
CA VAL A 28 -35.05 29.76 -4.51
C VAL A 28 -36.34 30.07 -5.27
N GLN A 29 -37.20 29.07 -5.40
CA GLN A 29 -38.51 29.23 -6.03
C GLN A 29 -39.52 29.78 -5.03
N LEU A 30 -40.39 30.68 -5.48
CA LEU A 30 -41.44 31.28 -4.67
C LEU A 30 -42.81 30.84 -5.18
N ILE A 31 -43.66 30.37 -4.27
CA ILE A 31 -45.06 30.07 -4.56
C ILE A 31 -45.91 30.97 -3.67
N LEU A 32 -46.67 31.87 -4.26
CA LEU A 32 -47.60 32.72 -3.54
C LEU A 32 -48.99 32.07 -3.52
N ARG A 33 -49.58 31.92 -2.34
CA ARG A 33 -51.01 31.68 -2.17
C ARG A 33 -51.63 32.99 -1.67
N PRO A 34 -52.24 33.79 -2.57
CA PRO A 34 -52.93 35.03 -2.19
C PRO A 34 -53.96 34.77 -1.09
N THR A 35 -53.85 35.49 0.01
CA THR A 35 -54.69 35.26 1.20
C THR A 35 -55.07 36.60 1.81
N LEU A 36 -56.33 36.74 2.21
CA LEU A 36 -56.82 37.81 3.04
C LEU A 36 -56.11 37.74 4.39
N VAL A 37 -55.47 38.84 4.74
CA VAL A 37 -54.66 38.98 5.97
C VAL A 37 -55.30 39.95 6.97
N GLN A 38 -56.50 40.45 6.66
CA GLN A 38 -57.27 41.37 7.48
C GLN A 38 -58.77 41.19 7.22
N GLY A 39 -59.60 41.53 8.20
CA GLY A 39 -61.05 41.35 8.13
C GLY A 39 -61.52 40.00 8.68
N ALA A 40 -62.84 39.83 8.77
CA ALA A 40 -63.47 38.70 9.47
C ALA A 40 -63.22 37.33 8.80
N GLU A 41 -62.98 37.30 7.49
CA GLU A 41 -62.77 36.06 6.72
C GLU A 41 -61.29 35.65 6.63
N ALA A 42 -60.37 36.50 7.11
CA ALA A 42 -58.93 36.30 6.95
C ALA A 42 -58.43 35.06 7.71
N ALA A 43 -58.96 34.78 8.90
CA ALA A 43 -58.51 33.65 9.69
C ALA A 43 -58.80 32.31 9.00
N GLU A 44 -60.00 32.14 8.43
CA GLU A 44 -60.38 30.97 7.63
C GLU A 44 -59.50 30.82 6.39
N GLU A 45 -59.26 31.92 5.66
CA GLU A 45 -58.41 31.88 4.47
C GLU A 45 -56.96 31.51 4.79
N ILE A 46 -56.40 32.00 5.91
CA ILE A 46 -55.04 31.65 6.35
C ILE A 46 -54.96 30.14 6.65
N VAL A 47 -55.95 29.59 7.36
CA VAL A 47 -56.01 28.15 7.67
C VAL A 47 -56.06 27.34 6.37
N GLN A 48 -56.93 27.71 5.43
CA GLN A 48 -57.03 27.03 4.13
C GLN A 48 -55.72 27.10 3.35
N ALA A 49 -55.03 28.24 3.34
CA ALA A 49 -53.74 28.40 2.67
C ALA A 49 -52.67 27.46 3.24
N ILE A 50 -52.61 27.29 4.57
CA ILE A 50 -51.69 26.37 5.23
C ILE A 50 -52.02 24.92 4.85
N GLU A 51 -53.29 24.54 4.83
CA GLU A 51 -53.73 23.19 4.44
C GLU A 51 -53.45 22.90 2.95
N GLU A 52 -53.70 23.87 2.06
CA GLU A 52 -53.38 23.78 0.64
C GLU A 52 -51.88 23.53 0.43
N PHE A 53 -51.01 24.28 1.12
CA PHE A 53 -49.57 24.08 1.02
C PHE A 53 -49.12 22.73 1.56
N GLN A 54 -49.74 22.20 2.62
CA GLN A 54 -49.43 20.86 3.10
C GLN A 54 -49.80 19.77 2.08
N SER A 55 -50.88 19.97 1.33
CA SER A 55 -51.25 19.05 0.25
C SER A 55 -50.27 19.10 -0.92
N PHE A 56 -49.67 20.27 -1.18
CA PHE A 56 -48.60 20.48 -2.15
C PHE A 56 -47.24 20.10 -1.52
N GLN A 57 -46.86 18.81 -1.56
CA GLN A 57 -45.63 18.25 -0.96
C GLN A 57 -44.27 18.82 -1.46
N ASN A 58 -44.23 19.95 -2.15
CA ASN A 58 -43.02 20.49 -2.79
C ASN A 58 -42.60 21.88 -2.25
N VAL A 59 -42.92 22.16 -0.98
CA VAL A 59 -42.56 23.41 -0.30
C VAL A 59 -41.71 23.09 0.93
N ASP A 60 -40.55 23.75 1.06
CA ASP A 60 -39.59 23.50 2.13
C ASP A 60 -39.87 24.33 3.39
N VAL A 61 -40.48 25.52 3.23
CA VAL A 61 -40.78 26.46 4.32
C VAL A 61 -41.91 27.40 3.89
N LEU A 62 -42.77 27.78 4.84
CA LEU A 62 -43.83 28.76 4.64
C LEU A 62 -43.48 30.08 5.34
N ILE A 63 -43.82 31.20 4.69
CA ILE A 63 -43.82 32.52 5.31
C ILE A 63 -45.26 32.98 5.37
N VAL A 64 -45.78 33.10 6.59
CA VAL A 64 -47.08 33.71 6.87
C VAL A 64 -46.82 35.13 7.31
N GLY A 65 -47.35 36.11 6.59
CA GLY A 65 -47.01 37.49 6.91
C GLY A 65 -48.01 38.51 6.40
N ARG A 66 -47.94 39.68 7.02
CA ARG A 66 -48.73 40.86 6.66
C ARG A 66 -47.80 42.07 6.58
N GLY A 67 -48.22 43.10 5.85
CA GLY A 67 -47.59 44.42 5.92
C GLY A 67 -48.01 45.18 7.18
N GLY A 68 -47.55 46.42 7.33
CA GLY A 68 -48.03 47.28 8.42
C GLY A 68 -49.56 47.43 8.45
N GLY A 69 -50.09 47.91 9.57
CA GLY A 69 -51.52 48.10 9.80
C GLY A 69 -51.83 48.36 11.28
N SER A 70 -53.09 48.60 11.63
CA SER A 70 -53.49 48.73 13.04
C SER A 70 -53.46 47.37 13.73
N LEU A 71 -53.44 47.38 15.07
CA LEU A 71 -53.58 46.17 15.90
C LEU A 71 -54.87 45.40 15.59
N GLU A 72 -55.95 46.11 15.25
CA GLU A 72 -57.26 45.51 14.94
C GLU A 72 -57.19 44.65 13.68
N ASP A 73 -56.42 45.09 12.70
CA ASP A 73 -56.24 44.32 11.47
C ASP A 73 -55.30 43.11 11.65
N LEU A 74 -54.53 43.04 12.75
CA LEU A 74 -53.69 41.86 13.09
C LEU A 74 -54.50 40.78 13.84
N TRP A 75 -55.74 41.08 14.23
CA TRP A 75 -56.57 40.17 15.02
C TRP A 75 -56.75 38.76 14.44
N PRO A 76 -56.87 38.56 13.10
CA PRO A 76 -56.98 37.21 12.53
C PRO A 76 -55.83 36.27 12.92
N PHE A 77 -54.62 36.82 13.16
CA PHE A 77 -53.45 36.06 13.58
C PHE A 77 -53.44 35.70 15.07
N ASN A 78 -54.39 36.21 15.85
CA ASN A 78 -54.63 35.86 17.25
C ASN A 78 -55.77 34.83 17.41
N GLU A 79 -56.44 34.43 16.34
CA GLU A 79 -57.53 33.47 16.44
C GLU A 79 -57.02 32.05 16.68
N GLU A 80 -57.72 31.30 17.54
CA GLU A 80 -57.33 29.94 17.95
C GLU A 80 -57.18 29.00 16.75
N LYS A 81 -58.04 29.11 15.74
CA LYS A 81 -58.00 28.28 14.53
C LYS A 81 -56.67 28.44 13.76
N VAL A 82 -56.17 29.68 13.65
CA VAL A 82 -54.91 29.97 12.97
C VAL A 82 -53.74 29.42 13.77
N ALA A 83 -53.73 29.65 15.09
CA ALA A 83 -52.71 29.11 15.98
C ALA A 83 -52.63 27.58 15.91
N ARG A 84 -53.77 26.88 15.95
CA ARG A 84 -53.82 25.42 15.83
C ARG A 84 -53.35 24.93 14.46
N SER A 85 -53.73 25.61 13.38
CA SER A 85 -53.30 25.27 12.02
C SER A 85 -51.79 25.43 11.85
N ILE A 86 -51.21 26.52 12.37
CA ILE A 86 -49.76 26.74 12.37
C ILE A 86 -49.05 25.64 13.15
N HIS A 87 -49.51 25.34 14.37
CA HIS A 87 -48.90 24.30 15.21
C HIS A 87 -48.96 22.90 14.61
N ALA A 88 -50.05 22.58 13.92
CA ALA A 88 -50.25 21.27 13.31
C ALA A 88 -49.54 21.11 11.95
N CYS A 89 -49.00 22.19 11.37
CA CYS A 89 -48.37 22.15 10.07
C CYS A 89 -47.06 21.35 10.10
N THR A 90 -46.88 20.43 9.16
CA THR A 90 -45.62 19.67 9.04
C THR A 90 -44.52 20.43 8.31
N ILE A 91 -44.87 21.46 7.55
CA ILE A 91 -43.92 22.32 6.84
C ILE A 91 -43.53 23.45 7.81
N PRO A 92 -42.24 23.72 8.03
CA PRO A 92 -41.82 24.80 8.93
C PRO A 92 -42.43 26.14 8.54
N ILE A 93 -42.97 26.86 9.51
CA ILE A 93 -43.64 28.16 9.32
C ILE A 93 -42.82 29.27 9.98
N ILE A 94 -42.59 30.33 9.21
CA ILE A 94 -42.06 31.60 9.70
C ILE A 94 -43.21 32.60 9.79
N SER A 95 -43.48 33.10 11.00
CA SER A 95 -44.42 34.21 11.19
C SER A 95 -43.71 35.54 10.96
N ALA A 96 -44.27 36.36 10.07
CA ALA A 96 -43.82 37.70 9.72
C ALA A 96 -44.97 38.70 9.83
N VAL A 97 -45.69 38.63 10.95
CA VAL A 97 -46.93 39.37 11.22
C VAL A 97 -46.68 40.54 12.16
N GLY A 98 -46.04 40.29 13.30
CA GLY A 98 -45.77 41.28 14.32
C GLY A 98 -44.52 42.13 14.06
N HIS A 99 -44.54 43.39 14.49
CA HIS A 99 -43.34 44.22 14.64
C HIS A 99 -42.67 43.94 15.99
N GLU A 100 -41.55 44.59 16.31
CA GLU A 100 -40.84 44.37 17.58
C GLU A 100 -41.74 44.53 18.82
N THR A 101 -42.74 45.41 18.78
CA THR A 101 -43.64 45.73 19.91
C THR A 101 -44.94 44.94 19.95
N ASP A 102 -45.44 44.43 18.83
CA ASP A 102 -46.77 43.83 18.70
C ASP A 102 -46.64 42.34 18.36
N ILE A 103 -46.60 41.48 19.38
CA ILE A 103 -46.47 40.03 19.22
C ILE A 103 -47.87 39.41 19.09
N SER A 104 -48.10 38.66 18.00
CA SER A 104 -49.32 37.88 17.80
C SER A 104 -49.19 36.45 18.33
N ILE A 105 -50.31 35.76 18.54
CA ILE A 105 -50.30 34.33 18.91
C ILE A 105 -49.66 33.50 17.79
N SER A 106 -49.88 33.86 16.52
CA SER A 106 -49.19 33.23 15.39
C SER A 106 -47.67 33.32 15.52
N ASP A 107 -47.13 34.45 15.98
CA ASP A 107 -45.67 34.61 16.20
C ASP A 107 -45.13 33.71 17.33
N LEU A 108 -45.97 33.34 18.30
CA LEU A 108 -45.59 32.48 19.42
C LEU A 108 -45.66 31.00 19.09
N VAL A 109 -46.50 30.63 18.13
CA VAL A 109 -46.78 29.24 17.77
C VAL A 109 -46.03 28.78 16.52
N ALA A 110 -45.58 29.71 15.68
CA ALA A 110 -44.72 29.42 14.54
C ALA A 110 -43.32 28.91 14.96
N ASP A 111 -42.66 28.17 14.07
CA ASP A 111 -41.30 27.65 14.32
C ASP A 111 -40.29 28.79 14.50
N VAL A 112 -40.45 29.86 13.72
CA VAL A 112 -39.59 31.03 13.78
C VAL A 112 -40.43 32.29 13.65
N ARG A 113 -40.16 33.27 14.52
CA ARG A 113 -40.67 34.64 14.37
C ARG A 113 -39.67 35.50 13.61
N ALA A 114 -40.17 36.25 12.64
CA ALA A 114 -39.47 37.34 11.97
C ALA A 114 -40.19 38.67 12.24
N PRO A 115 -39.49 39.73 12.68
CA PRO A 115 -40.10 41.02 12.99
C PRO A 115 -40.61 41.78 11.77
N THR A 116 -40.19 41.38 10.55
CA THR A 116 -40.72 41.92 9.29
C THR A 116 -40.67 40.85 8.21
N PRO A 117 -41.51 40.97 7.15
CA PRO A 117 -41.43 40.08 6.00
C PRO A 117 -40.07 40.08 5.29
N SER A 118 -39.38 41.23 5.26
CA SER A 118 -38.02 41.32 4.74
C SER A 118 -37.04 40.45 5.53
N VAL A 119 -37.12 40.46 6.86
CA VAL A 119 -36.29 39.62 7.72
C VAL A 119 -36.64 38.13 7.55
N ALA A 120 -37.93 37.81 7.39
CA ALA A 120 -38.34 36.44 7.07
C ALA A 120 -37.69 35.94 5.77
N ALA A 121 -37.67 36.78 4.73
CA ALA A 121 -36.99 36.50 3.47
C ALA A 121 -35.47 36.32 3.65
N GLU A 122 -34.83 37.09 4.54
CA GLU A 122 -33.41 36.91 4.83
C GLU A 122 -33.11 35.59 5.53
N LEU A 123 -33.96 35.18 6.48
CA LEU A 123 -33.81 33.92 7.22
C LEU A 123 -33.90 32.68 6.33
N VAL A 124 -34.79 32.69 5.33
CA VAL A 124 -34.90 31.58 4.36
C VAL A 124 -33.86 31.65 3.24
N SER A 125 -33.17 32.78 3.09
CA SER A 125 -32.13 32.94 2.06
C SER A 125 -30.75 32.53 2.60
N PRO A 126 -30.07 31.55 1.99
CA PRO A 126 -28.64 31.37 2.26
C PRO A 126 -27.89 32.64 1.86
N SER A 127 -26.92 33.09 2.68
CA SER A 127 -26.06 34.21 2.31
C SER A 127 -25.25 33.86 1.07
N ARG A 128 -25.46 34.60 -0.04
CA ARG A 128 -24.67 34.49 -1.27
C ARG A 128 -23.16 34.59 -1.00
N GLU A 129 -22.76 35.41 -0.04
CA GLU A 129 -21.36 35.58 0.35
C GLU A 129 -20.78 34.30 0.96
N ASN A 130 -21.55 33.59 1.79
CA ASN A 130 -21.14 32.32 2.36
C ASN A 130 -20.98 31.27 1.26
N LEU A 131 -21.95 31.15 0.34
CA LEU A 131 -21.85 30.21 -0.79
C LEU A 131 -20.64 30.48 -1.69
N ILE A 132 -20.33 31.76 -1.95
CA ILE A 132 -19.12 32.14 -2.70
C ILE A 132 -17.85 31.79 -1.89
N GLY A 133 -17.87 32.00 -0.58
CA GLY A 133 -16.79 31.62 0.33
C GLY A 133 -16.53 30.11 0.30
N ASP A 134 -17.58 29.31 0.43
CA ASP A 134 -17.53 27.85 0.39
C ASP A 134 -16.97 27.37 -0.96
N LEU A 135 -17.43 27.95 -2.07
CA LEU A 135 -16.95 27.60 -3.40
C LEU A 135 -15.47 27.93 -3.60
N LYS A 136 -15.01 29.08 -3.08
CA LYS A 136 -13.58 29.45 -3.08
C LYS A 136 -12.75 28.48 -2.25
N GLN A 137 -13.25 28.06 -1.08
CA GLN A 137 -12.57 27.12 -0.21
C GLN A 137 -12.42 25.75 -0.89
N ILE A 138 -13.50 25.24 -1.50
CA ILE A 138 -13.47 23.99 -2.26
C ILE A 138 -12.45 24.08 -3.41
N PHE A 139 -12.39 25.20 -4.13
CA PHE A 139 -11.42 25.40 -5.21
C PHE A 139 -9.97 25.41 -4.70
N PHE A 140 -9.72 26.05 -3.56
CA PHE A 140 -8.39 26.06 -2.94
C PHE A 140 -7.95 24.66 -2.51
N ASP A 141 -8.85 23.90 -1.90
CA ASP A 141 -8.55 22.54 -1.44
C ASP A 141 -8.34 21.56 -2.61
N LEU A 142 -9.10 21.73 -3.70
CA LEU A 142 -8.91 20.96 -4.93
C LEU A 142 -7.52 21.21 -5.54
N ASN A 143 -7.11 22.47 -5.68
CA ASN A 143 -5.80 22.81 -6.25
C ASN A 143 -4.67 22.23 -5.40
N ARG A 144 -4.77 22.36 -4.07
CA ARG A 144 -3.78 21.79 -3.15
C ARG A 144 -3.68 20.27 -3.27
N ALA A 145 -4.82 19.59 -3.42
CA ALA A 145 -4.85 18.15 -3.62
C ALA A 145 -4.20 17.74 -4.95
N LEU A 146 -4.48 18.48 -6.04
CA LEU A 146 -3.88 18.26 -7.35
C LEU A 146 -2.37 18.49 -7.35
N GLU A 147 -1.90 19.59 -6.75
CA GLU A 147 -0.47 19.87 -6.59
C GLU A 147 0.24 18.75 -5.83
N LYS A 148 -0.34 18.30 -4.72
CA LYS A 148 0.21 17.19 -3.94
C LYS A 148 0.27 15.89 -4.76
N GLN A 149 -0.77 15.57 -5.53
CA GLN A 149 -0.76 14.39 -6.39
C GLN A 149 0.30 14.50 -7.48
N LEU A 150 0.41 15.65 -8.15
CA LEU A 150 1.45 15.88 -9.16
C LEU A 150 2.84 15.71 -8.55
N GLN A 151 3.11 16.32 -7.39
CA GLN A 151 4.39 16.20 -6.71
C GLN A 151 4.74 14.75 -6.38
N GLN A 152 3.78 13.95 -5.92
CA GLN A 152 3.98 12.52 -5.67
C GLN A 152 4.29 11.74 -6.95
N LYS A 153 3.62 12.07 -8.07
CA LYS A 153 3.90 11.44 -9.37
C LYS A 153 5.28 11.81 -9.90
N TRP A 154 5.69 13.07 -9.76
CA TRP A 154 7.04 13.53 -10.10
C TRP A 154 8.10 12.81 -9.27
N GLN A 155 7.94 12.74 -7.95
CA GLN A 155 8.86 11.99 -7.08
C GLN A 155 8.91 10.51 -7.44
N TYR A 156 7.78 9.91 -7.81
CA TYR A 156 7.76 8.52 -8.26
C TYR A 156 8.49 8.33 -9.59
N LEU A 157 8.32 9.25 -10.55
CA LEU A 157 9.07 9.25 -11.80
C LEU A 157 10.58 9.40 -11.55
N ASP A 158 10.98 10.35 -10.70
CA ASP A 158 12.37 10.54 -10.29
C ASP A 158 12.94 9.28 -9.64
N GLN A 159 12.18 8.63 -8.75
CA GLN A 159 12.59 7.35 -8.17
C GLN A 159 12.70 6.23 -9.21
N LEU A 160 11.85 6.21 -10.24
CA LEU A 160 11.92 5.22 -11.31
C LEU A 160 13.11 5.49 -12.26
N THR A 161 13.44 6.75 -12.53
CA THR A 161 14.60 7.13 -13.34
C THR A 161 15.91 6.96 -12.57
N ASP A 162 15.92 7.20 -11.25
CA ASP A 162 17.06 6.96 -10.35
C ASP A 162 17.19 5.51 -9.89
N ARG A 163 16.22 4.62 -10.22
CA ARG A 163 16.35 3.18 -9.95
C ARG A 163 17.47 2.59 -10.81
N ALA A 164 18.66 2.57 -10.22
CA ALA A 164 19.78 1.63 -10.18
C ALA A 164 20.00 0.55 -11.28
N VAL A 165 19.00 0.17 -12.08
CA VAL A 165 19.13 -0.76 -13.20
C VAL A 165 19.86 -0.08 -14.38
N PHE A 166 19.67 1.23 -14.58
CA PHE A 166 20.35 1.98 -15.64
C PHE A 166 21.69 2.62 -15.22
N GLN A 167 21.93 2.84 -13.93
CA GLN A 167 23.08 3.65 -13.54
C GLN A 167 24.44 2.94 -13.67
N GLN A 168 24.55 1.61 -13.52
CA GLN A 168 25.87 0.94 -13.55
C GLN A 168 25.92 -0.51 -14.06
N PRO A 169 25.46 -0.81 -15.30
CA PRO A 169 25.71 -2.11 -15.93
C PRO A 169 27.21 -2.45 -15.99
N GLY A 170 28.07 -1.45 -16.21
CA GLY A 170 29.53 -1.62 -16.19
C GLY A 170 30.07 -2.21 -14.89
N ARG A 171 29.59 -1.78 -13.71
CA ARG A 171 30.05 -2.36 -12.43
C ARG A 171 29.62 -3.81 -12.24
N LYS A 172 28.46 -4.21 -12.76
CA LYS A 172 28.03 -5.63 -12.74
C LYS A 172 28.94 -6.48 -13.63
N VAL A 173 29.31 -5.97 -14.81
CA VAL A 173 30.24 -6.65 -15.72
C VAL A 173 31.63 -6.79 -15.10
N VAL A 174 32.17 -5.72 -14.52
CA VAL A 174 33.48 -5.74 -13.82
C VAL A 174 33.48 -6.79 -12.69
N ARG A 175 32.48 -6.77 -11.80
CA ARG A 175 32.38 -7.79 -10.72
C ARG A 175 32.29 -9.22 -11.23
N LYS A 176 31.62 -9.45 -12.38
CA LYS A 176 31.54 -10.79 -12.99
C LYS A 176 32.87 -11.19 -13.60
N ARG A 177 33.60 -10.25 -14.21
CA ARG A 177 34.95 -10.46 -14.72
C ARG A 177 35.94 -10.80 -13.61
N ASP A 178 35.95 -10.06 -12.51
CA ASP A 178 36.86 -10.31 -11.37
C ASP A 178 36.63 -11.71 -10.77
N ARG A 179 35.35 -12.12 -10.66
CA ARG A 179 34.98 -13.47 -10.21
C ARG A 179 35.45 -14.55 -11.19
N LEU A 180 35.35 -14.30 -12.49
CA LEU A 180 35.82 -15.22 -13.51
C LEU A 180 37.34 -15.38 -13.45
N GLU A 181 38.09 -14.27 -13.34
CA GLU A 181 39.55 -14.29 -13.23
C GLU A 181 40.01 -15.05 -11.97
N THR A 182 39.34 -14.81 -10.83
CA THR A 182 39.60 -15.56 -9.59
C THR A 182 39.35 -17.06 -9.76
N ALA A 183 38.23 -17.44 -10.39
CA ALA A 183 37.87 -18.83 -10.61
C ALA A 183 38.85 -19.53 -11.57
N ILE A 184 39.29 -18.85 -12.63
CA ILE A 184 40.32 -19.37 -13.56
C ILE A 184 41.63 -19.61 -12.81
N HIS A 185 42.07 -18.66 -11.99
CA HIS A 185 43.30 -18.79 -11.22
C HIS A 185 43.26 -20.00 -10.26
N GLN A 186 42.14 -20.16 -9.53
CA GLN A 186 41.93 -21.31 -8.65
C GLN A 186 41.90 -22.64 -9.43
N LEU A 187 41.27 -22.66 -10.60
CA LEU A 187 41.22 -23.84 -11.46
C LEU A 187 42.62 -24.26 -11.90
N VAL A 188 43.44 -23.32 -12.39
CA VAL A 188 44.82 -23.59 -12.82
C VAL A 188 45.67 -24.11 -11.66
N GLN A 189 45.61 -23.46 -10.49
CA GLN A 189 46.35 -23.89 -9.31
C GLN A 189 45.94 -25.31 -8.87
N SER A 190 44.64 -25.60 -8.84
CA SER A 190 44.14 -26.93 -8.46
C SER A 190 44.55 -28.01 -9.47
N ALA A 191 44.60 -27.69 -10.76
CA ALA A 191 45.04 -28.60 -11.81
C ALA A 191 46.55 -28.90 -11.69
N GLN A 192 47.37 -27.87 -11.50
CA GLN A 192 48.81 -28.02 -11.29
C GLN A 192 49.13 -28.85 -10.05
N TYR A 193 48.42 -28.60 -8.95
CA TYR A 193 48.58 -29.38 -7.72
C TYR A 193 48.24 -30.86 -7.95
N ARG A 194 47.12 -31.15 -8.63
CA ARG A 194 46.74 -32.54 -8.96
C ARG A 194 47.79 -33.24 -9.82
N ILE A 195 48.29 -32.58 -10.86
CA ILE A 195 49.34 -33.15 -11.73
C ILE A 195 50.60 -33.47 -10.91
N LYS A 196 51.05 -32.53 -10.08
CA LYS A 196 52.23 -32.72 -9.23
C LYS A 196 52.06 -33.89 -8.24
N MET A 197 50.89 -34.00 -7.63
CA MET A 197 50.57 -35.11 -6.74
C MET A 197 50.59 -36.46 -7.48
N SER A 198 49.99 -36.54 -8.67
CA SER A 198 50.03 -37.75 -9.49
C SER A 198 51.46 -38.13 -9.91
N GLN A 199 52.30 -37.14 -10.26
CA GLN A 199 53.71 -37.38 -10.59
C GLN A 199 54.49 -37.95 -9.40
N SER A 200 54.33 -37.35 -8.21
CA SER A 200 55.00 -37.83 -7.00
C SER A 200 54.55 -39.25 -6.62
N GLN A 201 53.26 -39.58 -6.80
CA GLN A 201 52.77 -40.94 -6.61
C GLN A 201 53.39 -41.94 -7.60
N LEU A 202 53.55 -41.53 -8.87
CA LEU A 202 54.17 -42.36 -9.89
C LEU A 202 55.65 -42.60 -9.59
N GLU A 203 56.39 -41.57 -9.21
CA GLU A 203 57.80 -41.65 -8.79
C GLU A 203 57.97 -42.59 -7.60
N GLY A 204 57.13 -42.46 -6.57
CA GLY A 204 57.17 -43.35 -5.41
C GLY A 204 56.86 -44.81 -5.78
N ALA A 205 55.89 -45.05 -6.67
CA ALA A 205 55.60 -46.40 -7.16
C ALA A 205 56.76 -46.99 -7.98
N GLN A 206 57.44 -46.18 -8.80
CA GLN A 206 58.64 -46.60 -9.54
C GLN A 206 59.80 -46.94 -8.60
N GLU A 207 60.01 -46.15 -7.55
CA GLU A 207 61.05 -46.42 -6.56
C GLU A 207 60.78 -47.74 -5.82
N ILE A 208 59.53 -47.99 -5.41
CA ILE A 208 59.12 -49.26 -4.79
C ILE A 208 59.37 -50.44 -5.74
N LEU A 209 58.98 -50.33 -7.01
CA LEU A 209 59.22 -51.38 -8.01
C LEU A 209 60.72 -51.64 -8.20
N THR A 210 61.55 -50.59 -8.12
CA THR A 210 63.00 -50.71 -8.23
C THR A 210 63.58 -51.41 -7.00
N VAL A 211 63.11 -51.08 -5.80
CA VAL A 211 63.57 -51.74 -4.55
C VAL A 211 63.15 -53.21 -4.50
N LEU A 212 61.94 -53.54 -4.97
CA LEU A 212 61.42 -54.90 -4.98
C LEU A 212 61.96 -55.76 -6.15
N ASN A 213 62.78 -55.20 -7.04
CA ASN A 213 63.39 -55.97 -8.13
C ASN A 213 64.41 -56.99 -7.56
N PRO A 214 64.17 -58.31 -7.70
CA PRO A 214 65.05 -59.35 -7.16
C PRO A 214 66.49 -59.25 -7.68
N GLN A 215 66.69 -58.71 -8.88
CA GLN A 215 68.02 -58.51 -9.47
C GLN A 215 68.85 -57.50 -8.66
N ASN A 216 68.21 -56.44 -8.14
CA ASN A 216 68.89 -55.44 -7.31
C ASN A 216 69.30 -56.03 -5.95
N VAL A 217 68.54 -56.99 -5.43
CA VAL A 217 68.93 -57.73 -4.21
C VAL A 217 70.16 -58.58 -4.49
N LEU A 218 70.21 -59.27 -5.63
CA LEU A 218 71.38 -60.06 -6.03
C LEU A 218 72.62 -59.17 -6.26
N GLU A 219 72.47 -58.01 -6.93
CA GLU A 219 73.56 -57.04 -7.17
C GLU A 219 74.17 -56.47 -5.90
N ARG A 220 73.40 -56.40 -4.80
CA ARG A 220 73.91 -55.99 -3.48
C ARG A 220 74.79 -57.04 -2.80
N GLY A 221 75.03 -58.18 -3.45
CA GLY A 221 75.91 -59.24 -2.95
C GLY A 221 75.18 -60.38 -2.24
N TYR A 222 73.86 -60.31 -2.12
CA TYR A 222 73.07 -61.46 -1.67
C TYR A 222 73.05 -62.53 -2.76
N SER A 223 72.96 -63.78 -2.34
CA SER A 223 72.85 -64.92 -3.25
C SER A 223 71.65 -65.76 -2.85
N ILE A 224 70.99 -66.36 -3.84
CA ILE A 224 69.86 -67.27 -3.63
C ILE A 224 70.39 -68.69 -3.78
N ALA A 225 70.35 -69.46 -2.71
CA ALA A 225 70.67 -70.89 -2.74
C ALA A 225 69.41 -71.70 -3.11
N MET A 226 69.58 -72.69 -3.99
CA MET A 226 68.52 -73.59 -4.44
C MET A 226 68.97 -75.05 -4.33
N ASN A 227 68.07 -75.95 -3.90
CA ASN A 227 68.37 -77.38 -3.87
C ASN A 227 68.47 -77.97 -5.29
N VAL A 228 69.13 -79.11 -5.43
CA VAL A 228 69.26 -79.83 -6.70
C VAL A 228 68.73 -81.27 -6.49
N PRO A 229 67.87 -81.80 -7.37
CA PRO A 229 67.48 -81.28 -8.69
C PRO A 229 66.25 -80.36 -8.72
N GLU A 230 65.49 -80.23 -7.63
CA GLU A 230 64.15 -79.60 -7.63
C GLU A 230 64.14 -78.07 -7.77
N ARG A 231 65.27 -77.39 -7.54
CA ARG A 231 65.45 -75.92 -7.64
C ARG A 231 64.53 -75.10 -6.70
N GLU A 232 64.17 -75.66 -5.56
CA GLU A 232 63.48 -74.92 -4.50
C GLU A 232 64.44 -74.04 -3.72
N ILE A 233 64.01 -72.81 -3.38
CA ILE A 233 64.82 -71.85 -2.63
C ILE A 233 65.04 -72.35 -1.21
N ILE A 234 66.31 -72.48 -0.83
CA ILE A 234 66.73 -72.86 0.50
C ILE A 234 66.60 -71.64 1.41
N ARG A 235 65.59 -71.65 2.30
CA ARG A 235 65.35 -70.58 3.29
C ARG A 235 65.96 -70.84 4.66
N SER A 236 66.40 -72.06 4.93
CA SER A 236 66.95 -72.48 6.22
C SER A 236 68.09 -73.46 6.00
N ALA A 237 69.15 -73.34 6.79
CA ALA A 237 70.31 -74.24 6.72
C ALA A 237 69.93 -75.71 6.95
N ARG A 238 68.85 -75.99 7.70
CA ARG A 238 68.35 -77.35 7.98
C ARG A 238 67.70 -78.04 6.78
N ALA A 239 67.41 -77.31 5.71
CA ALA A 239 66.76 -77.87 4.52
C ALA A 239 67.70 -78.76 3.68
N LEU A 240 69.00 -78.74 3.97
CA LEU A 240 70.01 -79.60 3.33
C LEU A 240 70.73 -80.45 4.39
N GLY A 241 71.05 -81.69 4.05
CA GLY A 241 71.98 -82.54 4.81
C GLY A 241 73.44 -82.18 4.52
N ALA A 242 74.36 -82.57 5.42
CA ALA A 242 75.79 -82.46 5.16
C ALA A 242 76.18 -83.42 4.01
N GLY A 243 76.83 -82.90 2.98
CA GLY A 243 77.17 -83.60 1.74
C GLY A 243 76.23 -83.30 0.57
N ASP A 244 75.09 -82.65 0.81
CA ASP A 244 74.12 -82.37 -0.25
C ASP A 244 74.59 -81.22 -1.16
N PRO A 245 74.56 -81.39 -2.50
CA PRO A 245 74.86 -80.32 -3.44
C PRO A 245 73.71 -79.32 -3.56
N PHE A 246 74.04 -78.04 -3.72
CA PHE A 246 73.11 -76.96 -3.97
C PHE A 246 73.67 -75.97 -4.99
N GLU A 247 72.79 -75.26 -5.69
CA GLU A 247 73.14 -74.22 -6.66
C GLU A 247 72.99 -72.85 -5.99
N VAL A 248 74.00 -71.99 -6.14
CA VAL A 248 73.97 -70.62 -5.66
C VAL A 248 73.89 -69.69 -6.86
N GLN A 249 72.83 -68.89 -6.90
CA GLN A 249 72.66 -67.82 -7.88
C GLN A 249 73.12 -66.49 -7.27
N THR A 250 74.05 -65.83 -7.96
CA THR A 250 74.53 -64.48 -7.60
C THR A 250 74.00 -63.45 -8.59
N ALA A 251 74.38 -62.18 -8.42
CA ALA A 251 74.12 -61.12 -9.41
C ALA A 251 74.58 -61.49 -10.83
N ARG A 252 75.71 -62.20 -10.92
CA ARG A 252 76.38 -62.51 -12.19
C ARG A 252 76.76 -63.98 -12.22
N GLY A 253 75.84 -64.80 -12.70
CA GLY A 253 76.05 -66.22 -12.91
C GLY A 253 75.70 -67.07 -11.69
N LYS A 254 76.00 -68.36 -11.83
CA LYS A 254 75.62 -69.41 -10.89
C LYS A 254 76.79 -70.35 -10.68
N PHE A 255 76.91 -70.91 -9.48
CA PHE A 255 77.89 -71.94 -9.18
C PHE A 255 77.29 -73.01 -8.26
N SER A 256 77.88 -74.20 -8.28
CA SER A 256 77.49 -75.30 -7.40
C SER A 256 78.33 -75.30 -6.14
N ALA A 257 77.71 -75.59 -5.01
CA ALA A 257 78.33 -75.73 -3.70
C ALA A 257 77.80 -77.00 -3.02
N VAL A 258 78.49 -77.47 -1.99
CA VAL A 258 78.09 -78.64 -1.19
C VAL A 258 78.05 -78.22 0.27
N LYS A 259 77.00 -78.58 0.99
CA LYS A 259 76.91 -78.26 2.43
C LYS A 259 77.91 -79.11 3.19
N THR A 260 78.87 -78.50 3.86
CA THR A 260 79.86 -79.26 4.65
C THR A 260 79.40 -79.47 6.09
N ASN A 261 78.90 -78.42 6.75
CA ASN A 261 78.55 -78.42 8.17
C ASN A 261 77.47 -77.35 8.41
N ASP A 262 76.66 -77.51 9.47
CA ASP A 262 75.91 -76.38 10.03
C ASP A 262 76.84 -75.55 10.93
N MET A 263 76.86 -74.23 10.71
CA MET A 263 77.55 -73.29 11.59
C MET A 263 76.55 -72.84 12.65
N GLU A 264 76.91 -72.93 13.94
CA GLU A 264 76.07 -72.40 15.01
C GLU A 264 75.97 -70.87 14.87
N GLU A 265 74.73 -70.38 14.71
CA GLU A 265 74.45 -68.95 14.79
C GLU A 265 74.66 -68.47 16.23
N LYS A 266 75.42 -67.39 16.41
CA LYS A 266 75.51 -66.64 17.67
C LYS A 266 74.32 -65.70 17.82
#